data_AF-A0A847HDI3-F1
#
_entry.id   AF-A0A847HDI3-F1
#
_cell.length_a   1.000
_cell.length_b   1.000
_cell.length_c   1.000
_cell.angle_alpha   90.00
_cell.angle_beta   90.00
_cell.angle_gamma   90.00
#
_symmetry.space_group_name_H-M   'P 1'
#
loop_
_entity.id
_entity.type
_entity.pdbx_description
1 polymer ?
#
loop_
_entity_poly.entity_id
_entity_poly.type
_entity_poly.pdbx_seq_one_letter_code
_entity_poly.pdbx_strand_id
1 'polypeptide(L)'
;MTAHPTVDTAALIEQFPLIKDLQALEELSWFNPAATATSATDGLAKVGLTEAAIQDAADRLKRFAPYLAEVFPDAARTYGILESPLVGVPVLQATLNQPGQLWAKLDSHLPISGSIKARGGIYEVLAHAE
;
A
#
# COMPACT_ATOMS: atom_id res chain seq x y z
N MET A 1 -22.36 2.17 26.14
CA MET A 1 -22.60 2.47 24.70
C MET A 1 -22.51 3.98 24.54
N THR A 2 -21.37 4.49 24.07
CA THR A 2 -21.22 5.91 23.76
C THR A 2 -22.01 6.20 22.50
N ALA A 3 -23.03 7.08 22.59
CA ALA A 3 -23.74 7.56 21.41
C ALA A 3 -22.72 8.24 20.49
N HIS A 4 -22.53 7.71 19.30
CA HIS A 4 -21.76 8.41 18.27
C HIS A 4 -22.52 9.68 17.90
N PRO A 5 -21.84 10.84 17.79
CA PRO A 5 -22.50 12.07 17.38
C PRO A 5 -23.17 11.85 16.02
N THR A 6 -24.43 12.25 15.89
CA THR A 6 -25.14 12.29 14.61
C THR A 6 -24.40 13.23 13.68
N VAL A 7 -23.84 12.68 12.61
CA VAL A 7 -23.16 13.46 11.58
C VAL A 7 -24.22 14.11 10.69
N ASP A 8 -24.21 15.45 10.63
CA ASP A 8 -25.03 16.19 9.67
C ASP A 8 -24.47 15.98 8.25
N THR A 9 -25.06 15.02 7.55
CA THR A 9 -24.64 14.63 6.21
C THR A 9 -24.96 15.73 5.20
N ALA A 10 -26.00 16.53 5.41
CA ALA A 10 -26.37 17.62 4.50
C ALA A 10 -25.32 18.74 4.55
N ALA A 11 -24.89 19.13 5.76
CA ALA A 11 -23.81 20.10 5.93
C ALA A 11 -22.48 19.61 5.33
N LEU A 12 -22.17 18.31 5.46
CA LEU A 12 -20.97 17.74 4.84
C LEU A 12 -21.04 17.75 3.31
N ILE A 13 -22.20 17.48 2.70
CA ILE A 13 -22.36 17.55 1.25
C ILE A 13 -22.22 18.98 0.75
N GLU A 14 -22.74 19.96 1.49
CA GLU A 14 -22.57 21.38 1.16
C GLU A 14 -21.09 21.79 1.18
N GLN A 15 -20.34 21.33 2.19
CA GLN A 15 -18.92 21.64 2.32
C GLN A 15 -18.03 20.84 1.35
N PHE A 16 -18.39 19.58 1.07
CA PHE A 16 -17.64 18.65 0.24
C PHE A 16 -18.57 18.00 -0.80
N PRO A 17 -18.86 18.70 -1.92
CA PRO A 17 -19.85 18.24 -2.90
C PRO A 17 -19.62 16.84 -3.47
N LEU A 18 -18.36 16.40 -3.55
CA LEU A 18 -17.99 15.04 -4.01
C LEU A 18 -18.58 13.92 -3.15
N ILE A 19 -18.98 14.20 -1.91
CA ILE A 19 -19.67 13.21 -1.06
C ILE A 19 -20.99 12.77 -1.70
N LYS A 20 -21.68 13.66 -2.41
CA LYS A 20 -22.91 13.31 -3.12
C LYS A 20 -22.66 12.22 -4.18
N ASP A 21 -21.58 12.37 -4.94
CA ASP A 21 -21.20 11.43 -5.99
C ASP A 21 -20.75 10.10 -5.38
N LEU A 22 -20.01 10.14 -4.26
CA LEU A 22 -19.68 8.94 -3.47
C LEU A 22 -20.93 8.19 -2.99
N GLN A 23 -21.95 8.91 -2.51
CA GLN A 23 -23.21 8.29 -2.08
C GLN A 23 -24.01 7.68 -3.23
N ALA A 24 -23.90 8.28 -4.41
CA ALA A 24 -24.52 7.77 -5.63
C ALA A 24 -23.78 6.55 -6.21
N LEU A 25 -22.63 6.14 -5.62
CA LEU A 25 -21.75 5.09 -6.13
C LEU A 25 -21.24 5.41 -7.55
N GLU A 26 -21.13 6.69 -7.87
CA GLU A 26 -20.59 7.15 -9.15
C GLU A 26 -19.06 7.03 -9.11
N GLU A 27 -18.49 6.51 -10.19
CA GLU A 27 -17.03 6.50 -10.35
C GLU A 27 -16.53 7.95 -10.38
N LEU A 28 -15.58 8.28 -9.49
CA LEU A 28 -15.05 9.63 -9.38
C LEU A 28 -13.53 9.64 -9.27
N SER A 29 -12.95 10.79 -9.59
CA SER A 29 -11.53 11.06 -9.40
C SER A 29 -11.37 12.36 -8.63
N TRP A 30 -10.62 12.32 -7.52
CA TRP A 30 -10.26 13.51 -6.75
C TRP A 30 -8.75 13.74 -6.82
N PHE A 31 -8.37 14.86 -7.42
CA PHE A 31 -6.98 15.31 -7.43
C PHE A 31 -6.74 16.24 -6.24
N ASN A 32 -5.84 15.86 -5.34
CA ASN A 32 -5.54 16.67 -4.16
C ASN A 32 -5.00 18.05 -4.56
N PRO A 33 -5.73 19.16 -4.30
CA PRO A 33 -5.31 20.50 -4.72
C PRO A 33 -4.04 20.99 -3.98
N ALA A 34 -3.69 20.35 -2.86
CA ALA A 34 -2.51 20.66 -2.06
C ALA A 34 -1.33 19.71 -2.35
N ALA A 35 -1.41 18.85 -3.37
CA ALA A 35 -0.38 17.83 -3.65
C ALA A 35 1.03 18.44 -3.83
N THR A 36 1.12 19.64 -4.40
CA THR A 36 2.40 20.36 -4.61
C THR A 36 2.64 21.48 -3.59
N ALA A 37 1.72 21.68 -2.64
CA ALA A 37 1.79 22.78 -1.67
C ALA A 37 2.68 22.46 -0.46
N THR A 38 3.02 21.19 -0.25
CA THR A 38 3.90 20.75 0.83
C THR A 38 5.24 20.30 0.24
N SER A 39 6.35 20.84 0.74
CA SER A 39 7.67 20.38 0.32
C SER A 39 7.89 18.92 0.75
N ALA A 40 8.75 18.18 0.05
CA ALA A 40 9.08 16.81 0.44
C ALA A 40 9.61 16.75 1.89
N THR A 41 10.42 17.72 2.29
CA THR A 41 10.95 17.85 3.66
C THR A 41 9.83 18.02 4.69
N ASP A 42 8.92 18.96 4.46
CA ASP A 42 7.80 19.21 5.39
C ASP A 42 6.81 18.05 5.43
N GLY A 43 6.62 17.37 4.29
CA GLY A 43 5.78 16.18 4.19
C GLY A 43 6.36 15.04 5.01
N LEU A 44 7.65 14.73 4.81
CA LEU A 44 8.37 13.68 5.54
C LEU A 44 8.38 13.94 7.05
N ALA A 45 8.57 15.20 7.48
CA ALA A 45 8.53 15.57 8.90
C ALA A 45 7.18 15.25 9.56
N LYS A 46 6.07 15.25 8.80
CA LYS A 46 4.71 14.96 9.29
C LYS A 46 4.34 13.48 9.29
N VAL A 47 5.11 12.61 8.62
CA VAL A 47 4.83 11.16 8.56
C VAL A 47 4.98 10.49 9.92
N GLY A 48 5.89 10.99 10.76
CA GLY A 48 6.16 10.41 12.09
C GLY A 48 6.97 9.10 12.06
N LEU A 49 7.45 8.69 10.88
CA LEU A 49 8.36 7.55 10.69
C LEU A 49 9.72 8.06 10.20
N THR A 50 10.79 7.34 10.58
CA THR A 50 12.16 7.68 10.21
C THR A 50 12.73 6.66 9.23
N GLU A 51 13.78 7.04 8.51
CA GLU A 51 14.55 6.10 7.69
C GLU A 51 15.09 4.92 8.50
N ALA A 52 15.48 5.17 9.76
CA ALA A 52 15.91 4.12 10.67
C ALA A 52 14.80 3.08 10.95
N ALA A 53 13.54 3.50 11.06
CA ALA A 53 12.41 2.59 11.21
C ALA A 53 12.19 1.72 9.96
N ILE A 54 12.40 2.30 8.76
CA ILE A 54 12.35 1.55 7.49
C ILE A 54 13.48 0.52 7.43
N GLN A 55 14.68 0.92 7.83
CA GLN A 55 15.85 0.05 7.84
C GLN A 55 15.72 -1.09 8.86
N ASP A 56 15.23 -0.79 10.07
CA ASP A 56 14.95 -1.82 11.09
C ASP A 56 13.93 -2.85 10.57
N ALA A 57 12.86 -2.40 9.91
CA ALA A 57 11.89 -3.28 9.31
C ALA A 57 12.50 -4.20 8.23
N ALA A 58 13.35 -3.62 7.36
CA ALA A 58 14.06 -4.38 6.33
C ALA A 58 15.02 -5.41 6.92
N ASP A 59 15.77 -5.04 7.97
CA ASP A 59 16.74 -5.93 8.60
C ASP A 59 16.05 -7.03 9.41
N ARG A 60 14.90 -6.75 10.04
CA ARG A 60 14.05 -7.78 10.65
C ARG A 60 13.62 -8.84 9.64
N LEU A 61 13.10 -8.42 8.49
CA LEU A 61 12.73 -9.35 7.41
C LEU A 61 13.92 -10.19 6.94
N LYS A 62 15.12 -9.60 6.84
CA LYS A 62 16.35 -10.36 6.51
C LYS A 62 16.70 -11.37 7.60
N ARG A 63 16.58 -11.04 8.89
CA ARG A 63 16.83 -11.98 10.00
C ARG A 63 15.90 -13.19 9.94
N PHE A 64 14.65 -12.99 9.53
CA PHE A 64 13.67 -14.07 9.37
C PHE A 64 13.76 -14.82 8.03
N ALA A 65 14.53 -14.34 7.05
CA ALA A 65 14.60 -14.97 5.73
C ALA A 65 15.03 -16.47 5.79
N PRO A 66 16.06 -16.89 6.56
CA PRO A 66 16.39 -18.31 6.68
C PRO A 66 15.23 -19.16 7.24
N TYR A 67 14.53 -18.65 8.25
CA TYR A 67 13.36 -19.31 8.83
C TYR A 67 12.22 -19.43 7.80
N LEU A 68 11.90 -18.34 7.10
CA LEU A 68 10.84 -18.32 6.08
C LEU A 68 11.14 -19.29 4.93
N ALA A 69 12.41 -19.39 4.51
CA ALA A 69 12.85 -20.33 3.49
C ALA A 69 12.67 -21.80 3.91
N GLU A 70 12.85 -22.09 5.20
CA GLU A 70 12.71 -23.44 5.76
C GLU A 70 11.24 -23.83 5.90
N VAL A 71 10.40 -22.94 6.45
CA VAL A 71 9.01 -23.29 6.83
C VAL A 71 8.00 -23.05 5.72
N PHE A 72 8.32 -22.25 4.69
CA PHE A 72 7.44 -22.01 3.54
C PHE A 72 8.10 -22.45 2.23
N PRO A 73 7.65 -23.56 1.62
CA PRO A 73 8.19 -24.05 0.34
C PRO A 73 8.19 -23.00 -0.78
N ASP A 74 7.17 -22.14 -0.82
CA ASP A 74 7.04 -21.08 -1.83
C ASP A 74 8.07 -19.97 -1.66
N ALA A 75 8.58 -19.74 -0.44
CA ALA A 75 9.61 -18.75 -0.15
C ALA A 75 11.04 -19.34 -0.27
N ALA A 76 11.19 -20.67 -0.32
CA ALA A 76 12.49 -21.32 -0.44
C ALA A 76 13.24 -20.90 -1.72
N ARG A 77 12.53 -20.73 -2.84
CA ARG A 77 13.11 -20.32 -4.13
C ARG A 77 13.72 -18.92 -4.12
N THR A 78 13.28 -18.07 -3.19
CA THR A 78 13.80 -16.71 -3.00
C THR A 78 14.62 -16.57 -1.73
N TYR A 79 15.07 -17.70 -1.14
CA TYR A 79 15.81 -17.73 0.11
C TYR A 79 15.10 -16.98 1.26
N GLY A 80 13.77 -17.06 1.28
CA GLY A 80 12.92 -16.43 2.29
C GLY A 80 12.66 -14.94 2.06
N ILE A 81 13.15 -14.37 0.96
CA ILE A 81 12.88 -12.98 0.60
C ILE A 81 11.48 -12.88 0.00
N LEU A 82 10.61 -12.14 0.67
CA LEU A 82 9.21 -11.94 0.26
C LEU A 82 9.08 -10.74 -0.68
N GLU A 83 9.47 -10.92 -1.95
CA GLU A 83 9.33 -9.90 -2.99
C GLU A 83 8.58 -10.39 -4.22
N SER A 84 8.02 -9.44 -4.97
CA SER A 84 7.19 -9.69 -6.15
C SER A 84 7.80 -9.14 -7.45
N PRO A 85 7.46 -9.73 -8.61
CA PRO A 85 7.90 -9.21 -9.90
C PRO A 85 7.39 -7.80 -10.21
N LEU A 86 8.18 -7.05 -10.98
CA LEU A 86 7.78 -5.82 -11.67
C LEU A 86 7.84 -6.09 -13.17
N VAL A 87 6.70 -5.98 -13.86
CA VAL A 87 6.60 -6.36 -15.28
C VAL A 87 6.03 -5.22 -16.12
N GLY A 88 6.52 -5.05 -17.34
CA GLY A 88 5.90 -4.17 -18.32
C GLY A 88 4.60 -4.78 -18.84
N VAL A 89 3.56 -3.96 -19.03
CA VAL A 89 2.25 -4.42 -19.52
C VAL A 89 1.83 -3.70 -20.83
N PRO A 90 2.57 -3.90 -21.93
CA PRO A 90 2.39 -3.12 -23.17
C PRO A 90 1.03 -3.33 -23.84
N VAL A 91 0.42 -4.53 -23.70
CA VAL A 91 -0.92 -4.82 -24.25
C VAL A 91 -1.99 -3.99 -23.55
N LEU A 92 -1.93 -3.91 -22.21
CA LEU A 92 -2.84 -3.09 -21.42
C LEU A 92 -2.61 -1.60 -21.70
N GLN A 93 -1.34 -1.18 -21.80
CA GLN A 93 -1.01 0.20 -22.17
C GLN A 93 -1.67 0.60 -23.49
N ALA A 94 -1.55 -0.23 -24.53
CA ALA A 94 -2.15 0.03 -25.83
C ALA A 94 -3.68 0.06 -25.77
N THR A 95 -4.28 -0.82 -24.96
CA THR A 95 -5.74 -0.89 -24.77
C THR A 95 -6.27 0.37 -24.08
N LEU A 96 -5.54 0.90 -23.10
CA LEU A 96 -5.88 2.13 -22.39
C LEU A 96 -5.44 3.40 -23.13
N ASN A 97 -4.71 3.27 -24.24
CA ASN A 97 -4.12 4.37 -25.02
C ASN A 97 -3.33 5.38 -24.16
N GLN A 98 -2.54 4.87 -23.20
CA GLN A 98 -1.78 5.70 -22.25
C GLN A 98 -0.38 6.03 -22.77
N PRO A 99 0.08 7.30 -22.64
CA PRO A 99 1.44 7.68 -22.99
C PRO A 99 2.46 7.08 -22.01
N GLY A 100 3.72 6.96 -22.43
CA GLY A 100 4.82 6.48 -21.59
C GLY A 100 4.96 4.95 -21.55
N GLN A 101 5.33 4.40 -20.40
CA GLN A 101 5.44 2.95 -20.16
C GLN A 101 4.54 2.57 -18.98
N LEU A 102 3.70 1.56 -19.17
CA LEU A 102 2.87 1.02 -18.10
C LEU A 102 3.51 -0.23 -17.50
N TRP A 103 3.65 -0.23 -16.18
CA TRP A 103 4.24 -1.32 -15.39
C TRP A 103 3.24 -1.84 -14.36
N ALA A 104 3.30 -3.12 -14.06
CA ALA A 104 2.54 -3.77 -13.00
C ALA A 104 3.49 -4.34 -11.94
N LYS A 105 3.32 -3.89 -10.68
CA LYS A 105 3.95 -4.51 -9.51
C LYS A 105 3.04 -5.64 -9.01
N LEU A 106 3.48 -6.88 -9.18
CA LEU A 106 2.64 -8.07 -9.02
C LEU A 106 2.61 -8.56 -7.56
N ASP A 107 2.19 -7.72 -6.62
CA ASP A 107 2.05 -8.14 -5.21
C ASP A 107 0.99 -9.24 -5.01
N SER A 108 0.14 -9.50 -6.02
CA SER A 108 -0.70 -10.70 -6.11
C SER A 108 0.09 -12.03 -6.21
N HIS A 109 1.38 -11.96 -6.51
CA HIS A 109 2.28 -13.12 -6.63
C HIS A 109 3.30 -13.19 -5.50
N LEU A 110 3.13 -12.39 -4.43
CA LEU A 110 3.99 -12.52 -3.26
C LEU A 110 3.87 -13.94 -2.67
N PRO A 111 4.99 -14.55 -2.24
CA PRO A 111 4.96 -15.87 -1.61
C PRO A 111 4.04 -15.90 -0.37
N ILE A 112 3.67 -17.11 0.07
CA ILE A 112 2.90 -17.40 1.28
C ILE A 112 1.40 -17.06 1.17
N SER A 113 1.04 -15.81 0.83
CA SER A 113 -0.38 -15.38 0.84
C SER A 113 -0.90 -14.77 -0.46
N GLY A 114 -0.07 -14.63 -1.51
CA GLY A 114 -0.52 -14.20 -2.84
C GLY A 114 -1.17 -12.81 -2.85
N SER A 115 -0.76 -11.91 -1.95
CA SER A 115 -1.29 -10.55 -1.88
C SER A 115 -0.32 -9.60 -1.20
N ILE A 116 -0.60 -8.29 -1.30
CA ILE A 116 0.15 -7.25 -0.56
C ILE A 116 0.18 -7.47 0.96
N LYS A 117 -0.73 -8.29 1.51
CA LYS A 117 -0.73 -8.63 2.94
C LYS A 117 0.47 -9.50 3.35
N ALA A 118 1.14 -10.17 2.41
CA ALA A 118 2.44 -10.82 2.64
C ALA A 118 3.55 -9.82 3.04
N ARG A 119 3.36 -8.51 2.83
CA ARG A 119 4.24 -7.47 3.35
C ARG A 119 3.89 -7.17 4.81
N GLY A 120 2.95 -6.26 5.03
CA GLY A 120 2.63 -5.75 6.37
C GLY A 120 2.08 -6.81 7.34
N GLY A 121 1.23 -7.73 6.87
CA GLY A 121 0.62 -8.74 7.73
C GLY A 121 1.62 -9.77 8.26
N ILE A 122 2.52 -10.26 7.40
CA ILE A 122 3.60 -11.16 7.83
C ILE A 122 4.60 -10.39 8.69
N TYR A 123 5.01 -9.19 8.27
CA TYR A 123 5.91 -8.35 9.04
C TYR A 123 5.42 -8.12 10.48
N GLU A 124 4.13 -7.82 10.66
CA GLU A 124 3.53 -7.61 11.98
C GLU A 124 3.67 -8.85 12.88
N VAL A 125 3.36 -10.04 12.33
CA VAL A 125 3.49 -11.31 13.06
C VAL A 125 4.94 -11.59 13.44
N LEU A 126 5.88 -11.36 12.52
CA LEU A 126 7.31 -11.58 12.77
C LEU A 126 7.87 -10.58 13.79
N ALA A 127 7.45 -9.31 13.73
CA ALA A 127 7.83 -8.28 14.70
C ALA A 127 7.27 -8.55 16.09
N HIS A 128 6.11 -9.22 16.20
CA HIS A 128 5.58 -9.68 17.48
C HIS A 128 6.31 -10.91 18.04
N ALA A 129 6.90 -11.73 17.16
CA ALA A 129 7.58 -12.98 17.54
C ALA A 129 9.05 -12.78 17.96
N GLU A 130 9.67 -11.66 17.60
CA GLU A 130 11.00 -11.23 18.04
C GLU A 130 10.96 -10.56 19.43
#